data_AF-A0A935II75-F1
#
_entry.id   AF-A0A935II75-F1
#
_cell.length_a   1.000
_cell.length_b   1.000
_cell.length_c   1.000
_cell.angle_alpha   90.00
_cell.angle_beta   90.00
_cell.angle_gamma   90.00
#
_symmetry.space_group_name_H-M   'P 1'
#
loop_
_entity.id
_entity.type
_entity.pdbx_description
1 polymer ?
#
loop_
_entity_poly.entity_id
_entity_poly.type
_entity_poly.pdbx_seq_one_letter_code
_entity_poly.pdbx_strand_id
1 'polypeptide(L)'
;MIAGLLAALVAPLSLRGGPATSGDLDLAARVRAAVEDDRGYQALHVSEITPTSVRHTGVGSIDPGGAEALGAATPIELGSITKTFNGLLLADAIARGEVAATDPVSTYLPRLAGSPIGGVTLEELASHRGAVPPFPPPTMARGLWGLLTNTDQLSGDQLDWVLDQAAAMPLFGGRGTVQYSNLGATLLGWALASAAQQPDWQTYVTTRLLTPLAMTHTRFAATRDQIPLDSPRGRLVGGRQAVQGVSPVYQPAGSSTWTTPEDIARYAQAILRGTAPGLPALDPRFAGEQAASPGDPRVGYHWFTLTVAGRTVQWHNGATAGYTSMLVIDRLAGRAVFVVGNSTRPVDPVAIRLLTGVADGPGSTDVPMPVIALAATTVALVLIAGAGFAAYRARTRLQLVRATAGALLGLSLWRVAGPWDHAPGLLWILVAAATAATVMLGIARVRTRPWHRPRLAALSWAGAVLALAAAGLVLSMGLH
;
A
#
# COMPACT_ATOMS: atom_id res chain seq x y z
N MET A 1 -6.93 -37.56 7.28
CA MET A 1 -8.24 -36.90 7.37
C MET A 1 -8.25 -35.79 8.43
N ILE A 2 -8.01 -36.07 9.72
CA ILE A 2 -8.03 -35.06 10.81
C ILE A 2 -7.04 -33.90 10.59
N ALA A 3 -5.79 -34.18 10.20
CA ALA A 3 -4.80 -33.14 9.92
C ALA A 3 -5.18 -32.24 8.72
N GLY A 4 -5.90 -32.78 7.73
CA GLY A 4 -6.40 -32.01 6.59
C GLY A 4 -7.57 -31.11 6.97
N LEU A 5 -8.48 -31.59 7.84
CA LEU A 5 -9.57 -30.78 8.39
C LEU A 5 -9.07 -29.65 9.29
N LEU A 6 -8.07 -29.92 10.14
CA LEU A 6 -7.42 -28.89 10.95
C LEU A 6 -6.67 -27.87 10.09
N ALA A 7 -5.99 -28.31 9.02
CA ALA A 7 -5.33 -27.42 8.07
C ALA A 7 -6.32 -26.50 7.34
N ALA A 8 -7.52 -26.99 7.01
CA ALA A 8 -8.57 -26.19 6.39
C ALA A 8 -9.12 -25.10 7.34
N LEU A 9 -9.23 -25.38 8.65
CA LEU A 9 -9.71 -24.42 9.65
C LEU A 9 -8.75 -23.23 9.86
N VAL A 10 -7.45 -23.42 9.59
CA VAL A 10 -6.44 -22.35 9.67
C VAL A 10 -6.05 -21.80 8.31
N ALA A 11 -6.76 -22.19 7.24
CA ALA A 11 -6.50 -21.69 5.91
C ALA A 11 -6.72 -20.18 5.84
N PRO A 12 -5.90 -19.45 5.08
CA PRO A 12 -6.18 -18.06 4.75
C PRO A 12 -7.52 -17.99 4.00
N LEU A 13 -8.34 -17.00 4.34
CA LEU A 13 -9.59 -16.74 3.66
C LEU A 13 -9.27 -15.95 2.40
N SER A 14 -9.14 -16.62 1.25
CA SER A 14 -9.04 -15.91 -0.03
C SER A 14 -10.31 -15.08 -0.22
N LEU A 15 -10.16 -13.76 -0.13
CA LEU A 15 -11.27 -12.82 -0.32
C LEU A 15 -11.87 -13.00 -1.72
N ARG A 16 -13.19 -12.87 -1.79
CA ARG A 16 -13.96 -12.81 -3.03
C ARG A 16 -15.05 -11.77 -2.89
N GLY A 17 -15.40 -11.15 -4.00
CA GLY A 17 -16.48 -10.17 -4.05
C GLY A 17 -17.81 -10.79 -3.64
N GLY A 18 -18.45 -10.21 -2.62
CA GLY A 18 -19.81 -10.61 -2.23
C GLY A 18 -20.89 -10.20 -3.25
N PRO A 19 -22.16 -10.58 -3.02
CA PRO A 19 -23.26 -10.30 -3.95
C PRO A 19 -23.73 -8.83 -3.93
N ALA A 20 -23.35 -8.06 -2.90
CA ALA A 20 -23.85 -6.71 -2.70
C ALA A 20 -23.53 -5.78 -3.88
N THR A 21 -24.44 -4.85 -4.14
CA THR A 21 -24.33 -3.82 -5.18
C THR A 21 -25.00 -2.53 -4.69
N SER A 22 -24.45 -1.37 -5.03
CA SER A 22 -25.04 -0.05 -4.74
C SER A 22 -24.96 0.86 -5.96
N GLY A 23 -25.78 1.91 -6.00
CA GLY A 23 -25.73 2.93 -7.06
C GLY A 23 -26.19 2.43 -8.43
N ASP A 24 -25.47 2.83 -9.48
CA ASP A 24 -25.80 2.60 -10.88
C ASP A 24 -25.55 1.14 -11.32
N LEU A 25 -26.63 0.42 -11.66
CA LEU A 25 -26.60 -1.01 -11.96
C LEU A 25 -25.91 -1.34 -13.29
N ASP A 26 -26.01 -0.46 -14.29
CA ASP A 26 -25.35 -0.66 -15.58
C ASP A 26 -23.84 -0.48 -15.44
N LEU A 27 -23.42 0.49 -14.63
CA LEU A 27 -22.02 0.64 -14.26
C LEU A 27 -21.55 -0.58 -13.46
N ALA A 28 -22.32 -1.07 -12.48
CA ALA A 28 -21.98 -2.29 -11.73
C ALA A 28 -21.74 -3.49 -12.64
N ALA A 29 -22.60 -3.70 -13.65
CA ALA A 29 -22.41 -4.77 -14.64
C ALA A 29 -21.09 -4.62 -15.40
N ARG A 30 -20.73 -3.40 -15.81
CA ARG A 30 -19.44 -3.11 -16.46
C ARG A 30 -18.25 -3.29 -15.52
N VAL A 31 -18.37 -2.93 -14.24
CA VAL A 31 -17.32 -3.16 -13.25
C VAL A 31 -17.08 -4.65 -13.07
N ARG A 32 -18.15 -5.46 -12.93
CA ARG A 32 -18.04 -6.92 -12.83
C ARG A 32 -17.42 -7.54 -14.08
N ALA A 33 -17.74 -7.02 -15.28
CA ALA A 33 -17.10 -7.45 -16.51
C ALA A 33 -15.63 -7.00 -16.64
N ALA A 34 -15.26 -5.89 -16.00
CA ALA A 34 -13.90 -5.37 -15.98
C ALA A 34 -12.98 -6.13 -15.00
N VAL A 35 -13.56 -6.80 -14.00
CA VAL A 35 -12.84 -7.66 -13.05
C VAL A 35 -12.71 -9.06 -13.65
N GLU A 36 -11.51 -9.42 -14.13
CA GLU A 36 -11.24 -10.75 -14.69
C GLU A 36 -11.21 -11.85 -13.64
N ASP A 37 -10.64 -11.52 -12.47
CA ASP A 37 -10.47 -12.41 -11.33
C ASP A 37 -10.87 -11.67 -10.06
N ASP A 38 -11.93 -12.15 -9.42
CA ASP A 38 -12.48 -11.56 -8.19
C ASP A 38 -11.67 -11.91 -6.94
N ARG A 39 -10.65 -12.78 -7.06
CA ARG A 39 -9.80 -13.18 -5.94
C ARG A 39 -9.03 -11.99 -5.37
N GLY A 40 -9.05 -11.90 -4.05
CA GLY A 40 -8.40 -10.84 -3.28
C GLY A 40 -9.23 -9.57 -3.16
N TYR A 41 -10.25 -9.36 -4.01
CA TYR A 41 -11.19 -8.26 -3.85
C TYR A 41 -12.26 -8.59 -2.79
N GLN A 42 -12.68 -7.57 -2.04
CA GLN A 42 -13.77 -7.66 -1.06
C GLN A 42 -14.99 -6.84 -1.52
N ALA A 43 -14.84 -5.52 -1.54
CA ALA A 43 -15.75 -4.60 -2.21
C ALA A 43 -14.96 -3.57 -3.01
N LEU A 44 -15.58 -3.07 -4.08
CA LEU A 44 -15.09 -1.99 -4.93
C LEU A 44 -16.16 -0.90 -5.00
N HIS A 45 -15.72 0.35 -4.98
CA HIS A 45 -16.50 1.50 -5.43
C HIS A 45 -15.88 2.07 -6.69
N VAL A 46 -16.71 2.46 -7.64
CA VAL A 46 -16.32 3.09 -8.90
C VAL A 46 -17.11 4.37 -9.10
N SER A 47 -16.40 5.44 -9.48
CA SER A 47 -16.98 6.69 -9.96
C SER A 47 -16.53 6.94 -11.41
N GLU A 48 -17.47 6.99 -12.35
CA GLU A 48 -17.23 7.54 -13.69
C GLU A 48 -17.60 9.02 -13.69
N ILE A 49 -16.63 9.86 -14.05
CA ILE A 49 -16.69 11.31 -13.82
C ILE A 49 -16.49 12.04 -15.15
N THR A 50 -17.37 12.99 -15.44
CA THR A 50 -17.24 13.98 -16.53
C THR A 50 -17.30 15.39 -15.95
N PRO A 51 -17.00 16.46 -16.71
CA PRO A 51 -17.18 17.82 -16.22
C PRO A 51 -18.55 18.08 -15.62
N THR A 52 -19.64 17.47 -16.09
CA THR A 52 -21.00 17.84 -15.66
C THR A 52 -21.78 16.72 -15.00
N SER A 53 -21.30 15.48 -15.01
CA SER A 53 -21.99 14.32 -14.44
C SER A 53 -21.05 13.38 -13.71
N VAL A 54 -21.61 12.64 -12.75
CA VAL A 54 -20.93 11.56 -12.04
C VAL A 54 -21.88 10.38 -11.93
N ARG A 55 -21.39 9.18 -12.23
CA ARG A 55 -22.08 7.91 -11.97
C ARG A 55 -21.28 7.14 -10.94
N HIS A 56 -21.95 6.62 -9.92
CA HIS A 56 -21.34 5.88 -8.83
C HIS A 56 -21.90 4.47 -8.78
N THR A 57 -21.06 3.48 -8.49
CA THR A 57 -21.52 2.14 -8.12
C THR A 57 -20.59 1.48 -7.13
N GLY A 58 -21.15 0.67 -6.25
CA GLY A 58 -20.42 -0.30 -5.44
C GLY A 58 -20.70 -1.72 -5.92
N VAL A 59 -19.68 -2.59 -5.92
CA VAL A 59 -19.83 -4.03 -6.15
C VAL A 59 -19.03 -4.81 -5.11
N GLY A 60 -19.57 -5.95 -4.66
CA GLY A 60 -18.94 -6.71 -3.59
C GLY A 60 -19.40 -6.25 -2.20
N SER A 61 -19.20 -7.10 -1.21
CA SER A 61 -19.67 -6.86 0.16
C SER A 61 -18.57 -6.24 1.01
N ILE A 62 -18.88 -5.17 1.73
CA ILE A 62 -17.93 -4.45 2.59
C ILE A 62 -17.38 -5.33 3.71
N ASP A 63 -18.10 -6.37 4.09
CA ASP A 63 -17.65 -7.44 5.00
C ASP A 63 -17.89 -8.83 4.39
N PRO A 64 -17.05 -9.83 4.70
CA PRO A 64 -17.26 -11.20 4.23
C PRO A 64 -18.63 -11.73 4.64
N GLY A 65 -19.45 -12.12 3.65
CA GLY A 65 -20.82 -12.60 3.87
C GLY A 65 -21.86 -11.50 4.18
N GLY A 66 -21.46 -10.23 4.20
CA GLY A 66 -22.36 -9.09 4.38
C GLY A 66 -23.19 -8.78 3.13
N ALA A 67 -24.21 -7.94 3.28
CA ALA A 67 -25.12 -7.53 2.21
C ALA A 67 -24.93 -6.06 1.76
N GLU A 68 -24.00 -5.33 2.37
CA GLU A 68 -23.74 -3.92 2.08
C GLU A 68 -22.56 -3.77 1.13
N ALA A 69 -22.66 -2.85 0.17
CA ALA A 69 -21.58 -2.47 -0.75
C ALA A 69 -21.07 -1.07 -0.42
N LEU A 70 -19.87 -0.73 -0.90
CA LEU A 70 -19.35 0.64 -0.81
C LEU A 70 -20.30 1.60 -1.56
N GLY A 71 -20.56 2.77 -1.00
CA GLY A 71 -21.40 3.81 -1.60
C GLY A 71 -20.66 5.11 -1.82
N ALA A 72 -21.31 6.05 -2.51
CA ALA A 72 -20.71 7.33 -2.90
C ALA A 72 -20.31 8.21 -1.70
N ALA A 73 -21.02 8.06 -0.57
CA ALA A 73 -20.75 8.74 0.69
C ALA A 73 -19.96 7.89 1.71
N THR A 74 -19.59 6.65 1.37
CA THR A 74 -18.86 5.77 2.29
C THR A 74 -17.46 6.33 2.55
N PRO A 75 -17.04 6.51 3.81
CA PRO A 75 -15.68 6.93 4.12
C PRO A 75 -14.67 5.84 3.72
N ILE A 76 -13.67 6.24 2.94
CA ILE A 76 -12.59 5.38 2.47
C ILE A 76 -11.24 6.00 2.78
N GLU A 77 -10.22 5.17 2.91
CA GLU A 77 -8.83 5.64 3.02
C GLU A 77 -8.26 5.83 1.61
N LEU A 78 -7.82 7.06 1.31
CA LEU A 78 -7.42 7.47 -0.04
C LEU A 78 -6.01 6.98 -0.42
N GLY A 79 -5.10 6.93 0.55
CA GLY A 79 -3.69 6.61 0.32
C GLY A 79 -2.99 7.66 -0.55
N SER A 80 -2.09 7.20 -1.42
CA SER A 80 -1.12 8.08 -2.09
C SER A 80 -1.68 9.02 -3.15
N ILE A 81 -2.96 8.89 -3.55
CA ILE A 81 -3.63 9.94 -4.35
C ILE A 81 -3.55 11.29 -3.64
N THR A 82 -3.50 11.34 -2.30
CA THR A 82 -3.28 12.57 -1.52
C THR A 82 -2.06 13.39 -1.98
N LYS A 83 -1.00 12.76 -2.52
CA LYS A 83 0.17 13.49 -3.03
C LYS A 83 -0.19 14.44 -4.18
N THR A 84 -1.20 14.10 -4.97
CA THR A 84 -1.71 14.97 -6.03
C THR A 84 -2.23 16.31 -5.49
N PHE A 85 -2.68 16.35 -4.23
CA PHE A 85 -3.04 17.60 -3.54
C PHE A 85 -1.81 18.49 -3.37
N ASN A 86 -0.67 17.93 -2.92
CA ASN A 86 0.60 18.67 -2.84
C ASN A 86 1.07 19.14 -4.21
N GLY A 87 0.85 18.32 -5.24
CA GLY A 87 1.19 18.67 -6.61
C GLY A 87 0.49 19.95 -7.07
N LEU A 88 -0.85 19.98 -6.92
CA LEU A 88 -1.65 21.17 -7.18
C LEU A 88 -1.23 22.34 -6.28
N LEU A 89 -1.05 22.12 -4.98
CA LEU A 89 -0.65 23.18 -4.05
C LEU A 89 0.72 23.79 -4.36
N LEU A 90 1.70 23.00 -4.82
CA LEU A 90 2.98 23.53 -5.29
C LEU A 90 2.78 24.42 -6.51
N ALA A 91 2.05 23.94 -7.52
CA ALA A 91 1.80 24.74 -8.73
C ALA A 91 1.02 26.03 -8.41
N ASP A 92 0.07 25.98 -7.48
CA ASP A 92 -0.68 27.13 -7.00
C ASP A 92 0.22 28.10 -6.22
N ALA A 93 1.06 27.61 -5.30
CA ALA A 93 1.99 28.44 -4.54
C ALA A 93 3.03 29.14 -5.45
N ILE A 94 3.49 28.47 -6.51
CA ILE A 94 4.34 29.08 -7.55
C ILE A 94 3.60 30.20 -8.26
N ALA A 95 2.35 29.98 -8.67
CA ALA A 95 1.55 31.00 -9.36
C ALA A 95 1.29 32.23 -8.47
N ARG A 96 1.21 32.04 -7.15
CA ARG A 96 1.08 33.13 -6.16
C ARG A 96 2.42 33.79 -5.78
N GLY A 97 3.55 33.30 -6.28
CA GLY A 97 4.88 33.82 -5.95
C GLY A 97 5.33 33.56 -4.50
N GLU A 98 4.72 32.59 -3.82
CA GLU A 98 5.09 32.24 -2.44
C GLU A 98 6.31 31.34 -2.37
N VAL A 99 6.52 30.54 -3.42
CA VAL A 99 7.66 29.66 -3.59
C VAL A 99 8.12 29.65 -5.05
N ALA A 100 9.39 29.37 -5.29
CA ALA A 100 9.89 28.95 -6.59
C ALA A 100 10.06 27.43 -6.64
N ALA A 101 9.87 26.84 -7.83
CA ALA A 101 10.02 25.39 -8.03
C ALA A 101 11.45 24.91 -7.68
N THR A 102 12.44 25.78 -7.92
CA THR A 102 13.87 25.57 -7.69
C THR A 102 14.31 25.86 -6.26
N ASP A 103 13.43 26.32 -5.38
CA ASP A 103 13.82 26.62 -4.00
C ASP A 103 14.24 25.32 -3.30
N PRO A 104 15.39 25.32 -2.58
CA PRO A 104 15.77 24.18 -1.77
C PRO A 104 14.79 24.02 -0.61
N VAL A 105 14.44 22.79 -0.27
CA VAL A 105 13.48 22.51 0.79
C VAL A 105 13.90 23.08 2.14
N SER A 106 15.21 23.23 2.40
CA SER A 106 15.73 23.84 3.62
C SER A 106 15.37 25.32 3.77
N THR A 107 14.97 26.02 2.70
CA THR A 107 14.43 27.39 2.78
C THR A 107 13.21 27.44 3.69
N TYR A 108 12.35 26.42 3.61
CA TYR A 108 11.09 26.34 4.35
C TYR A 108 11.16 25.38 5.54
N LEU A 109 12.15 24.49 5.57
CA LEU A 109 12.43 23.59 6.69
C LEU A 109 13.88 23.78 7.16
N PRO A 110 14.18 24.85 7.93
CA PRO A 110 15.56 25.23 8.30
C PRO A 110 16.34 24.14 9.04
N ARG A 111 15.63 23.19 9.66
CA ARG A 111 16.24 22.04 10.34
C ARG A 111 16.99 21.10 9.39
N LEU A 112 16.72 21.19 8.08
CA LEU A 112 17.44 20.47 7.04
C LEU A 112 18.63 21.25 6.47
N ALA A 113 18.89 22.48 6.92
CA ALA A 113 19.97 23.31 6.39
C ALA A 113 21.34 22.62 6.49
N GLY A 114 22.11 22.67 5.40
CA GLY A 114 23.42 22.03 5.31
C GLY A 114 23.40 20.51 5.09
N SER A 115 22.24 19.86 5.12
CA SER A 115 22.10 18.44 4.80
C SER A 115 21.98 18.18 3.28
N PRO A 116 22.32 16.97 2.80
CA PRO A 116 22.09 16.60 1.40
C PRO A 116 20.62 16.73 0.98
N ILE A 117 19.68 16.31 1.83
CA ILE A 117 18.24 16.41 1.56
C ILE A 117 17.76 17.87 1.57
N GLY A 118 18.34 18.72 2.43
CA GLY A 118 18.00 20.14 2.51
C GLY A 118 18.22 20.89 1.19
N GLY A 119 19.20 20.47 0.39
CA GLY A 119 19.49 21.04 -0.93
C GLY A 119 18.66 20.48 -2.09
N VAL A 120 17.70 19.59 -1.82
CA VAL A 120 16.74 19.11 -2.83
C VAL A 120 15.67 20.16 -3.04
N THR A 121 15.34 20.43 -4.30
CA THR A 121 14.37 21.47 -4.68
C THR A 121 12.93 21.00 -4.53
N LEU A 122 11.99 21.94 -4.40
CA LEU A 122 10.56 21.61 -4.31
C LEU A 122 10.06 20.84 -5.55
N GLU A 123 10.53 21.19 -6.76
CA GLU A 123 10.17 20.46 -7.99
C GLU A 123 10.70 19.02 -8.00
N GLU A 124 11.89 18.79 -7.46
CA GLU A 124 12.49 17.46 -7.36
C GLU A 124 11.75 16.59 -6.36
N LEU A 125 11.28 17.17 -5.25
CA LEU A 125 10.40 16.46 -4.32
C LEU A 125 9.07 16.10 -4.97
N ALA A 126 8.43 17.07 -5.64
CA ALA A 126 7.13 16.89 -6.28
C ALA A 126 7.17 15.90 -7.46
N SER A 127 8.30 15.77 -8.13
CA SER A 127 8.48 14.87 -9.27
C SER A 127 9.19 13.56 -8.92
N HIS A 128 9.40 13.29 -7.62
CA HIS A 128 10.14 12.11 -7.14
C HIS A 128 11.56 12.00 -7.71
N ARG A 129 12.20 13.11 -8.07
CA ARG A 129 13.54 13.17 -8.70
C ARG A 129 14.65 13.59 -7.74
N GLY A 130 14.30 13.83 -6.47
CA GLY A 130 15.24 14.31 -5.46
C GLY A 130 16.21 13.27 -4.91
N ALA A 131 16.11 11.99 -5.31
CA ALA A 131 16.88 10.89 -4.68
C ALA A 131 16.67 10.83 -3.15
N VAL A 132 15.48 11.20 -2.67
CA VAL A 132 15.15 11.16 -1.23
C VAL A 132 14.66 9.76 -0.89
N PRO A 133 15.25 9.05 0.10
CA PRO A 133 14.79 7.73 0.50
C PRO A 133 13.30 7.73 0.89
N PRO A 134 12.55 6.63 0.69
CA PRO A 134 11.11 6.64 0.88
C PRO A 134 10.68 6.90 2.32
N PHE A 135 11.49 6.54 3.31
CA PHE A 135 11.27 6.77 4.74
C PHE A 135 12.62 6.82 5.49
N PRO A 136 12.68 7.32 6.73
CA PRO A 136 13.80 7.06 7.63
C PRO A 136 14.04 5.56 7.88
N PRO A 137 15.30 5.10 8.08
CA PRO A 137 15.60 3.68 8.31
C PRO A 137 14.81 3.01 9.44
N PRO A 138 14.60 3.65 10.62
CA PRO A 138 13.76 3.06 11.67
C PRO A 138 12.31 2.84 11.23
N THR A 139 11.74 3.79 10.48
CA THR A 139 10.40 3.69 9.90
C THR A 139 10.32 2.59 8.84
N MET A 140 11.35 2.42 8.00
CA MET A 140 11.44 1.30 7.06
C MET A 140 11.48 -0.05 7.79
N ALA A 141 12.25 -0.15 8.87
CA ALA A 141 12.34 -1.38 9.68
C ALA A 141 10.97 -1.74 10.31
N ARG A 142 10.24 -0.75 10.84
CA ARG A 142 8.85 -0.95 11.30
C ARG A 142 7.92 -1.36 10.16
N GLY A 143 8.10 -0.84 8.95
CA GLY A 143 7.35 -1.24 7.75
C GLY A 143 7.53 -2.71 7.40
N LEU A 144 8.78 -3.18 7.37
CA LEU A 144 9.09 -4.60 7.12
C LEU A 144 8.52 -5.50 8.23
N TRP A 145 8.60 -5.06 9.49
CA TRP A 145 7.98 -5.76 10.61
C TRP A 145 6.46 -5.82 10.44
N GLY A 146 5.80 -4.69 10.16
CA GLY A 146 4.36 -4.56 9.95
C GLY A 146 3.82 -5.43 8.82
N LEU A 147 4.58 -5.62 7.73
CA LEU A 147 4.22 -6.57 6.67
C LEU A 147 4.04 -8.01 7.20
N LEU A 148 4.87 -8.41 8.16
CA LEU A 148 4.85 -9.75 8.77
C LEU A 148 3.89 -9.85 9.95
N THR A 149 3.62 -8.75 10.65
CA THR A 149 2.87 -8.76 11.92
C THR A 149 1.50 -8.09 11.84
N ASN A 150 1.15 -7.47 10.72
CA ASN A 150 -0.07 -6.67 10.57
C ASN A 150 -0.18 -5.60 11.66
N THR A 151 0.92 -4.90 11.95
CA THR A 151 0.96 -3.83 12.95
C THR A 151 1.15 -2.49 12.28
N ASP A 152 0.61 -1.44 12.91
CA ASP A 152 0.80 -0.05 12.50
C ASP A 152 2.29 0.34 12.44
N GLN A 153 2.74 0.67 11.23
CA GLN A 153 4.13 0.94 10.91
C GLN A 153 4.51 2.43 10.93
N LEU A 154 3.53 3.33 10.92
CA LEU A 154 3.75 4.78 10.76
C LEU A 154 3.52 5.58 12.05
N SER A 155 2.89 4.98 13.06
CA SER A 155 2.63 5.63 14.34
C SER A 155 3.90 5.95 15.14
N GLY A 156 3.80 7.02 15.95
CA GLY A 156 4.80 7.42 16.93
C GLY A 156 5.86 8.41 16.43
N ASP A 157 5.97 8.64 15.12
CA ASP A 157 6.92 9.60 14.58
C ASP A 157 6.42 11.03 14.78
N GLN A 158 7.29 11.89 15.33
CA GLN A 158 7.07 13.32 15.46
C GLN A 158 7.78 14.06 14.31
N LEU A 159 7.25 15.22 13.91
CA LEU A 159 7.80 15.98 12.76
C LEU A 159 9.28 16.28 12.97
N ASP A 160 9.63 16.80 14.15
CA ASP A 160 11.02 17.09 14.49
C ASP A 160 11.88 15.84 14.32
N TRP A 161 11.49 14.72 14.92
CA TRP A 161 12.25 13.48 14.78
C TRP A 161 12.45 13.08 13.30
N VAL A 162 11.42 13.19 12.46
CA VAL A 162 11.54 12.89 11.01
C VAL A 162 12.51 13.87 10.32
N LEU A 163 12.47 15.16 10.66
CA LEU A 163 13.40 16.15 10.13
C LEU A 163 14.85 15.88 10.55
N ASP A 164 15.10 15.45 11.80
CA ASP A 164 16.43 15.04 12.26
C ASP A 164 16.95 13.83 11.49
N GLN A 165 16.11 12.81 11.32
CA GLN A 165 16.49 11.63 10.54
C GLN A 165 16.80 12.03 9.11
N ALA A 166 15.96 12.85 8.47
CA ALA A 166 16.18 13.33 7.11
C ALA A 166 17.48 14.15 7.00
N ALA A 167 17.78 15.04 7.95
CA ALA A 167 19.00 15.83 7.93
C ALA A 167 20.28 14.98 8.01
N ALA A 168 20.21 13.82 8.67
CA ALA A 168 21.33 12.89 8.80
C ALA A 168 21.47 11.90 7.62
N MET A 169 20.49 11.86 6.71
CA MET A 169 20.44 10.86 5.64
C MET A 169 21.17 11.33 4.38
N PRO A 170 21.92 10.42 3.71
CA PRO A 170 22.39 10.68 2.36
C PRO A 170 21.23 10.61 1.35
N LEU A 171 21.45 11.19 0.18
CA LEU A 171 20.61 10.91 -0.98
C LEU A 171 20.80 9.45 -1.43
N PHE A 172 19.74 8.83 -1.93
CA PHE A 172 19.70 7.45 -2.39
C PHE A 172 19.54 7.41 -3.92
N GLY A 173 20.49 6.81 -4.63
CA GLY A 173 20.40 6.64 -6.08
C GLY A 173 20.74 7.89 -6.89
N GLY A 174 20.23 7.95 -8.13
CA GLY A 174 20.56 9.01 -9.08
C GLY A 174 19.58 10.19 -9.01
N ARG A 175 20.00 11.32 -8.45
CA ARG A 175 19.23 12.58 -8.51
C ARG A 175 18.90 12.92 -9.97
N GLY A 176 17.67 13.36 -10.23
CA GLY A 176 17.14 13.59 -11.57
C GLY A 176 16.44 12.38 -12.19
N THR A 177 16.58 11.18 -11.63
CA THR A 177 15.79 10.00 -12.01
C THR A 177 14.59 9.84 -11.08
N VAL A 178 13.47 9.37 -11.60
CA VAL A 178 12.25 9.18 -10.81
C VAL A 178 12.40 7.99 -9.88
N GLN A 179 12.28 8.26 -8.58
CA GLN A 179 12.34 7.31 -7.49
C GLN A 179 11.30 7.69 -6.44
N TYR A 180 10.22 6.91 -6.37
CA TYR A 180 9.08 7.21 -5.52
C TYR A 180 9.48 7.38 -4.05
N SER A 181 9.02 8.46 -3.41
CA SER A 181 9.45 8.82 -2.06
C SER A 181 8.30 9.41 -1.24
N ASN A 182 7.87 8.69 -0.20
CA ASN A 182 6.90 9.20 0.76
C ASN A 182 7.51 10.31 1.61
N LEU A 183 8.75 10.15 2.08
CA LEU A 183 9.47 11.20 2.79
C LEU A 183 9.59 12.46 1.93
N GLY A 184 9.91 12.35 0.65
CA GLY A 184 9.98 13.51 -0.25
C GLY A 184 8.64 14.26 -0.35
N ALA A 185 7.53 13.54 -0.53
CA ALA A 185 6.19 14.12 -0.57
C ALA A 185 5.79 14.76 0.78
N THR A 186 6.17 14.13 1.90
CA THR A 186 6.00 14.66 3.25
C THR A 186 6.73 15.98 3.43
N LEU A 187 8.03 16.03 3.09
CA LEU A 187 8.83 17.24 3.20
C LEU A 187 8.27 18.38 2.34
N LEU A 188 7.81 18.08 1.12
CA LEU A 188 7.15 19.06 0.26
C LEU A 188 5.88 19.64 0.92
N GLY A 189 5.01 18.79 1.47
CA GLY A 189 3.79 19.25 2.14
C GLY A 189 4.08 20.19 3.31
N TRP A 190 5.02 19.82 4.18
CA TRP A 190 5.42 20.66 5.31
C TRP A 190 6.11 21.96 4.87
N ALA A 191 6.95 21.91 3.83
CA ALA A 191 7.57 23.10 3.25
C ALA A 191 6.53 24.08 2.69
N LEU A 192 5.52 23.59 1.96
CA LEU A 192 4.45 24.43 1.43
C LEU A 192 3.58 25.06 2.53
N ALA A 193 3.28 24.31 3.58
CA ALA A 193 2.55 24.83 4.74
C ALA A 193 3.34 25.93 5.43
N SER A 194 4.65 25.72 5.64
CA SER A 194 5.56 26.72 6.21
C SER A 194 5.67 27.98 5.34
N ALA A 195 5.83 27.81 4.01
CA ALA A 195 5.86 28.93 3.07
C ALA A 195 4.60 29.80 3.14
N ALA A 196 3.43 29.16 3.28
CA ALA A 196 2.15 29.82 3.42
C ALA A 196 1.82 30.28 4.86
N GLN A 197 2.79 30.18 5.78
CA GLN A 197 2.68 30.54 7.20
C GLN A 197 1.49 29.85 7.89
N GLN A 198 1.21 28.60 7.52
CA GLN A 198 0.20 27.78 8.15
C GLN A 198 0.82 26.92 9.26
N PRO A 199 0.07 26.64 10.35
CA PRO A 199 0.59 25.89 11.49
C PRO A 199 0.93 24.44 11.13
N ASP A 200 0.20 23.86 10.18
CA ASP A 200 0.37 22.50 9.72
C ASP A 200 -0.13 22.33 8.28
N TRP A 201 0.26 21.20 7.69
CA TRP A 201 -0.15 20.85 6.34
C TRP A 201 -1.66 20.64 6.20
N GLN A 202 -2.32 20.07 7.21
CA GLN A 202 -3.77 19.82 7.21
C GLN A 202 -4.56 21.13 7.05
N THR A 203 -4.18 22.17 7.77
CA THR A 203 -4.78 23.51 7.70
C THR A 203 -4.53 24.12 6.32
N TYR A 204 -3.31 23.97 5.80
CA TYR A 204 -2.94 24.46 4.48
C TYR A 204 -3.76 23.81 3.35
N VAL A 205 -3.79 22.47 3.26
CA VAL A 205 -4.54 21.74 2.22
C VAL A 205 -6.05 21.98 2.34
N THR A 206 -6.57 22.07 3.57
CA THR A 206 -7.99 22.37 3.79
C THR A 206 -8.35 23.75 3.23
N THR A 207 -7.55 24.76 3.57
CA THR A 207 -7.80 26.15 3.19
C THR A 207 -7.63 26.39 1.69
N ARG A 208 -6.56 25.84 1.11
CA ARG A 208 -6.16 26.16 -0.28
C ARG A 208 -6.75 25.22 -1.33
N LEU A 209 -7.22 24.03 -0.94
CA LEU A 209 -7.72 23.03 -1.88
C LEU A 209 -9.09 22.47 -1.49
N LEU A 210 -9.24 21.88 -0.31
CA LEU A 210 -10.48 21.13 0.02
C LEU A 210 -11.70 22.06 0.10
N THR A 211 -11.59 23.19 0.80
CA THR A 211 -12.68 24.16 0.93
C THR A 211 -13.09 24.78 -0.42
N PRO A 212 -12.16 25.29 -1.26
CA PRO A 212 -12.50 25.77 -2.61
C PRO A 212 -13.18 24.74 -3.51
N LEU A 213 -12.88 23.45 -3.32
CA LEU A 213 -13.46 22.34 -4.08
C LEU A 213 -14.69 21.71 -3.42
N ALA A 214 -15.14 22.25 -2.29
CA ALA A 214 -16.25 21.72 -1.48
C ALA A 214 -16.08 20.23 -1.10
N MET A 215 -14.85 19.81 -0.83
CA MET A 215 -14.52 18.45 -0.37
C MET A 215 -14.69 18.34 1.15
N THR A 216 -15.93 18.48 1.63
CA THR A 216 -16.26 18.62 3.06
C THR A 216 -16.19 17.32 3.86
N HIS A 217 -16.09 16.17 3.19
CA HIS A 217 -15.96 14.84 3.82
C HIS A 217 -14.52 14.32 3.80
N THR A 218 -13.58 15.14 3.30
CA THR A 218 -12.17 14.84 3.27
C THR A 218 -11.49 15.34 4.54
N ARG A 219 -10.90 14.43 5.31
CA ARG A 219 -10.25 14.70 6.59
C ARG A 219 -9.02 13.83 6.79
N PHE A 220 -8.20 14.20 7.76
CA PHE A 220 -6.95 13.50 8.07
C PHE A 220 -7.00 13.02 9.52
N ALA A 221 -6.91 11.71 9.72
CA ALA A 221 -6.85 11.17 11.08
C ALA A 221 -5.41 11.29 11.60
N ALA A 222 -5.25 11.98 12.72
CA ALA A 222 -3.99 12.10 13.46
C ALA A 222 -3.85 11.01 14.54
N THR A 223 -4.97 10.46 15.01
CA THR A 223 -5.04 9.35 15.96
C THR A 223 -6.09 8.32 15.51
N ARG A 224 -6.07 7.11 16.10
CA ARG A 224 -6.97 6.02 15.70
C ARG A 224 -8.45 6.31 15.99
N ASP A 225 -8.73 7.05 17.05
CA ASP A 225 -10.08 7.48 17.42
C ASP A 225 -10.69 8.51 16.45
N GLN A 226 -9.87 9.13 15.58
CA GLN A 226 -10.32 10.04 14.52
C GLN A 226 -10.64 9.35 13.20
N ILE A 227 -10.36 8.05 13.07
CA ILE A 227 -10.79 7.24 11.92
C ILE A 227 -12.33 7.22 11.90
N PRO A 228 -13.00 7.46 10.75
CA PRO A 228 -14.46 7.34 10.64
C PRO A 228 -14.99 6.01 11.19
N LEU A 229 -15.91 6.09 12.15
CA LEU A 229 -16.52 4.91 12.78
C LEU A 229 -17.34 4.07 11.79
N ASP A 230 -17.88 4.72 10.77
CA ASP A 230 -18.64 4.17 9.65
C ASP A 230 -17.76 3.75 8.47
N SER A 231 -16.43 3.91 8.55
CA SER A 231 -15.55 3.39 7.51
C SER A 231 -15.52 1.86 7.54
N PRO A 232 -15.66 1.19 6.39
CA PRO A 232 -15.47 -0.24 6.31
C PRO A 232 -14.08 -0.66 6.76
N ARG A 233 -13.99 -1.83 7.39
CA ARG A 233 -12.70 -2.38 7.81
C ARG A 233 -11.99 -2.98 6.60
N GLY A 234 -10.91 -2.33 6.17
CA GLY A 234 -10.04 -2.84 5.10
C GLY A 234 -9.40 -4.18 5.47
N ARG A 235 -9.12 -5.03 4.48
CA ARG A 235 -8.52 -6.36 4.69
C ARG A 235 -7.31 -6.63 3.81
N LEU A 236 -6.44 -7.50 4.29
CA LEU A 236 -5.38 -8.09 3.46
C LEU A 236 -5.99 -9.14 2.53
N VAL A 237 -5.35 -9.44 1.40
CA VAL A 237 -5.82 -10.47 0.44
C VAL A 237 -6.07 -11.86 1.05
N GLY A 238 -5.42 -12.18 2.18
CA GLY A 238 -5.65 -13.41 2.97
C GLY A 238 -6.83 -13.35 3.96
N GLY A 239 -7.63 -12.28 3.90
CA GLY A 239 -8.87 -12.09 4.66
C GLY A 239 -8.73 -11.54 6.08
N ARG A 240 -7.49 -11.36 6.58
CA ARG A 240 -7.27 -10.68 7.86
C ARG A 240 -7.67 -9.22 7.78
N GLN A 241 -8.26 -8.71 8.86
CA GLN A 241 -8.49 -7.28 9.00
C GLN A 241 -7.15 -6.55 9.03
N ALA A 242 -7.02 -5.50 8.24
CA ALA A 242 -5.83 -4.66 8.26
C ALA A 242 -5.81 -3.78 9.50
N VAL A 243 -4.64 -3.65 10.12
CA VAL A 243 -4.42 -2.61 11.14
C VAL A 243 -4.03 -1.33 10.43
N GLN A 244 -4.93 -0.34 10.48
CA GLN A 244 -4.69 0.95 9.85
C GLN A 244 -3.57 1.70 10.56
N GLY A 245 -2.63 2.20 9.76
CA GLY A 245 -1.54 3.04 10.24
C GLY A 245 -2.02 4.48 10.43
N VAL A 246 -1.60 5.13 11.51
CA VAL A 246 -1.88 6.54 11.72
C VAL A 246 -0.61 7.34 11.92
N SER A 247 -0.42 8.38 11.11
CA SER A 247 0.71 9.29 11.26
C SER A 247 0.37 10.70 10.78
N PRO A 248 0.31 11.69 11.70
CA PRO A 248 0.14 13.09 11.32
C PRO A 248 1.25 13.58 10.40
N VAL A 249 2.49 13.13 10.64
CA VAL A 249 3.68 13.60 9.91
C VAL A 249 3.64 13.18 8.44
N TYR A 250 3.19 11.96 8.14
CA TYR A 250 3.13 11.42 6.78
C TYR A 250 1.82 11.71 6.04
N GLN A 251 0.91 12.52 6.61
CA GLN A 251 -0.34 12.89 5.95
C GLN A 251 -0.15 13.50 4.54
N PRO A 252 0.88 14.35 4.28
CA PRO A 252 1.11 14.85 2.92
C PRO A 252 1.51 13.75 1.93
N ALA A 253 1.99 12.61 2.41
CA ALA A 253 2.25 11.42 1.61
C ALA A 253 1.04 10.46 1.53
N GLY A 254 -0.08 10.79 2.17
CA GLY A 254 -1.34 10.04 2.09
C GLY A 254 -1.59 9.05 3.22
N SER A 255 -0.86 9.12 4.34
CA SER A 255 -1.26 8.34 5.52
C SER A 255 -2.56 8.88 6.09
N SER A 256 -3.53 7.99 6.35
CA SER A 256 -4.77 8.29 7.08
C SER A 256 -5.57 9.45 6.49
N THR A 257 -5.49 9.65 5.18
CA THR A 257 -6.40 10.55 4.46
C THR A 257 -7.71 9.82 4.23
N TRP A 258 -8.77 10.30 4.89
CA TRP A 258 -10.13 9.78 4.77
C TRP A 258 -10.94 10.71 3.89
N THR A 259 -11.68 10.16 2.95
CA THR A 259 -12.52 10.91 2.01
C THR A 259 -13.74 10.08 1.62
N THR A 260 -14.57 10.61 0.72
CA THR A 260 -15.66 9.87 0.08
C THR A 260 -15.47 9.85 -1.43
N PRO A 261 -15.99 8.85 -2.14
CA PRO A 261 -16.00 8.87 -3.60
C PRO A 261 -16.66 10.10 -4.23
N GLU A 262 -17.63 10.72 -3.56
CA GLU A 262 -18.21 12.01 -3.95
C GLU A 262 -17.19 13.16 -3.91
N ASP A 263 -16.40 13.28 -2.84
CA ASP A 263 -15.38 14.32 -2.73
C ASP A 263 -14.28 14.14 -3.78
N ILE A 264 -13.85 12.91 -4.05
CA ILE A 264 -12.91 12.64 -5.14
C ILE A 264 -13.53 12.93 -6.51
N ALA A 265 -14.83 12.74 -6.68
CA ALA A 265 -15.51 13.16 -7.89
C ALA A 265 -15.51 14.69 -8.03
N ARG A 266 -15.76 15.46 -6.96
CA ARG A 266 -15.63 16.94 -6.96
C ARG A 266 -14.21 17.38 -7.36
N TYR A 267 -13.20 16.74 -6.78
CA TYR A 267 -11.80 16.97 -7.11
C TYR A 267 -11.51 16.75 -8.61
N ALA A 268 -11.90 15.59 -9.14
CA ALA A 268 -11.69 15.26 -10.55
C ALA A 268 -12.52 16.15 -11.49
N GLN A 269 -13.75 16.53 -11.13
CA GLN A 269 -14.55 17.48 -11.90
C GLN A 269 -13.90 18.85 -11.99
N ALA A 270 -13.34 19.36 -10.89
CA ALA A 270 -12.63 20.63 -10.89
C ALA A 270 -11.39 20.59 -11.81
N ILE A 271 -10.68 19.45 -11.84
CA ILE A 271 -9.58 19.24 -12.78
C ILE A 271 -10.07 19.27 -14.23
N LEU A 272 -11.13 18.50 -14.53
CA LEU A 272 -11.69 18.38 -15.89
C LEU A 272 -12.31 19.70 -16.40
N ARG A 273 -12.86 20.53 -15.51
CA ARG A 273 -13.41 21.85 -15.82
C ARG A 273 -12.35 22.94 -15.98
N GLY A 274 -11.11 22.66 -15.58
CA GLY A 274 -10.06 23.68 -15.56
C GLY A 274 -10.20 24.69 -14.40
N THR A 275 -10.91 24.33 -13.32
CA THR A 275 -11.17 25.24 -12.18
C THR A 275 -10.39 24.86 -10.92
N ALA A 276 -9.69 23.73 -10.89
CA ALA A 276 -8.84 23.37 -9.77
C ALA A 276 -7.65 24.34 -9.62
N PRO A 277 -7.29 24.79 -8.41
CA PRO A 277 -6.06 25.55 -8.21
C PRO A 277 -4.84 24.68 -8.58
N GLY A 278 -3.82 25.30 -9.19
CA GLY A 278 -2.57 24.60 -9.52
C GLY A 278 -2.63 23.55 -10.63
N LEU A 279 -3.57 23.65 -11.58
CA LEU A 279 -3.70 22.71 -12.71
C LEU A 279 -2.40 22.37 -13.47
N PRO A 280 -1.41 23.28 -13.64
CA PRO A 280 -0.13 22.93 -14.28
C PRO A 280 0.68 21.83 -13.57
N ALA A 281 0.24 21.36 -12.40
CA ALA A 281 0.80 20.18 -11.73
C ALA A 281 0.63 18.88 -12.54
N LEU A 282 -0.46 18.77 -13.31
CA LEU A 282 -0.77 17.59 -14.13
C LEU A 282 0.06 17.52 -15.41
N ASP A 283 0.75 18.60 -15.77
CA ASP A 283 1.49 18.67 -17.02
C ASP A 283 2.72 17.76 -16.94
N PRO A 284 2.95 16.90 -17.96
CA PRO A 284 4.10 16.01 -17.97
C PRO A 284 5.38 16.85 -18.15
N ARG A 285 6.16 17.00 -17.09
CA ARG A 285 7.36 17.84 -17.05
C ARG A 285 8.61 17.02 -17.31
N PHE A 286 8.75 15.90 -16.63
CA PHE A 286 9.97 15.10 -16.63
C PHE A 286 9.75 13.69 -17.18
N ALA A 287 10.83 13.04 -17.60
CA ALA A 287 10.81 11.61 -17.88
C ALA A 287 10.43 10.84 -16.60
N GLY A 288 9.52 9.88 -16.73
CA GLY A 288 9.07 9.00 -15.66
C GLY A 288 10.05 7.88 -15.38
N GLU A 289 9.66 6.97 -14.49
CA GLU A 289 10.45 5.78 -14.22
C GLU A 289 10.57 4.92 -15.49
N GLN A 290 11.78 4.41 -15.77
CA GLN A 290 12.09 3.53 -16.92
C GLN A 290 11.80 4.13 -18.30
N ALA A 291 11.61 5.44 -18.42
CA ALA A 291 11.43 6.10 -19.71
C ALA A 291 12.73 6.15 -20.54
N ALA A 292 12.67 5.59 -21.75
CA ALA A 292 13.69 5.53 -22.78
C ALA A 292 13.23 6.12 -24.15
N SER A 293 11.95 6.44 -24.34
CA SER A 293 11.36 6.86 -25.61
C SER A 293 10.24 7.92 -25.45
N PRO A 294 9.89 8.69 -26.51
CA PRO A 294 8.93 9.81 -26.43
C PRO A 294 7.46 9.44 -26.10
N GLY A 295 7.11 8.16 -25.98
CA GLY A 295 5.79 7.68 -25.56
C GLY A 295 5.73 7.15 -24.12
N ASP A 296 6.88 7.17 -23.44
CA ASP A 296 7.07 6.53 -22.15
C ASP A 296 6.46 7.34 -21.01
N PRO A 297 6.24 6.71 -19.83
CA PRO A 297 5.70 7.41 -18.68
C PRO A 297 6.46 8.71 -18.39
N ARG A 298 5.71 9.78 -18.10
CA ARG A 298 6.24 11.07 -17.66
C ARG A 298 5.65 11.44 -16.31
N VAL A 299 6.32 12.32 -15.58
CA VAL A 299 5.89 12.81 -14.27
C VAL A 299 5.73 14.33 -14.29
N GLY A 300 4.63 14.81 -13.73
CA GLY A 300 4.38 16.20 -13.35
C GLY A 300 4.72 16.44 -11.88
N TYR A 301 3.93 17.24 -11.19
CA TYR A 301 4.01 17.37 -9.73
C TYR A 301 3.05 16.37 -9.09
N HIS A 302 3.58 15.24 -8.63
CA HIS A 302 2.87 14.08 -8.09
C HIS A 302 1.76 13.53 -9.00
N TRP A 303 1.88 13.75 -10.31
CA TRP A 303 1.00 13.17 -11.32
C TRP A 303 1.84 12.37 -12.29
N PHE A 304 1.47 11.12 -12.53
CA PHE A 304 2.08 10.31 -13.56
C PHE A 304 1.26 10.39 -14.83
N THR A 305 1.90 10.09 -15.95
CA THR A 305 1.24 9.92 -17.23
C THR A 305 1.45 8.53 -17.76
N LEU A 306 0.48 8.10 -18.55
CA LEU A 306 0.42 6.81 -19.20
C LEU A 306 -0.09 7.03 -20.62
N THR A 307 0.61 6.47 -21.61
CA THR A 307 0.04 6.28 -22.95
C THR A 307 -0.60 4.89 -23.06
N VAL A 308 -1.92 4.83 -23.21
CA VAL A 308 -2.70 3.59 -23.36
C VAL A 308 -3.71 3.76 -24.48
N ALA A 309 -3.78 2.79 -25.40
CA ALA A 309 -4.68 2.84 -26.56
C ALA A 309 -4.60 4.17 -27.35
N GLY A 310 -3.39 4.71 -27.52
CA GLY A 310 -3.13 5.98 -28.19
C GLY A 310 -3.54 7.24 -27.41
N ARG A 311 -3.95 7.10 -26.14
CA ARG A 311 -4.35 8.21 -25.26
C ARG A 311 -3.33 8.42 -24.16
N THR A 312 -2.92 9.66 -23.94
CA THR A 312 -2.10 10.03 -22.78
C THR A 312 -3.00 10.48 -21.64
N VAL A 313 -3.11 9.65 -20.60
CA VAL A 313 -3.91 9.91 -19.41
C VAL A 313 -3.01 10.29 -18.23
N GLN A 314 -3.53 11.11 -17.32
CA GLN A 314 -2.89 11.42 -16.05
C GLN A 314 -3.43 10.49 -14.97
N TRP A 315 -2.59 10.02 -14.06
CA TRP A 315 -3.02 9.10 -13.02
C TRP A 315 -2.19 9.21 -11.75
N HIS A 316 -2.78 8.73 -10.65
CA HIS A 316 -2.08 8.36 -9.44
C HIS A 316 -2.90 7.26 -8.74
N ASN A 317 -2.22 6.30 -8.12
CA ASN A 317 -2.84 5.25 -7.33
C ASN A 317 -2.58 5.47 -5.82
N GLY A 318 -3.19 4.64 -4.99
CA GLY A 318 -3.00 4.68 -3.55
C GLY A 318 -3.07 3.28 -2.96
N ALA A 319 -2.24 3.03 -1.96
CA ALA A 319 -2.29 1.82 -1.16
C ALA A 319 -2.03 2.18 0.31
N THR A 320 -2.84 1.64 1.20
CA THR A 320 -2.64 1.68 2.65
C THR A 320 -2.72 0.26 3.21
N ALA A 321 -2.80 0.10 4.54
CA ALA A 321 -2.83 -1.22 5.15
C ALA A 321 -4.02 -2.08 4.69
N GLY A 322 -5.15 -1.46 4.31
CA GLY A 322 -6.38 -2.19 3.97
C GLY A 322 -7.18 -1.61 2.81
N TYR A 323 -6.68 -0.58 2.14
CA TYR A 323 -7.33 0.05 0.99
C TYR A 323 -6.38 0.17 -0.19
N THR A 324 -6.92 0.06 -1.39
CA THR A 324 -6.25 0.40 -2.63
C THR A 324 -7.16 1.29 -3.47
N SER A 325 -6.60 2.28 -4.13
CA SER A 325 -7.34 3.28 -4.89
C SER A 325 -6.61 3.64 -6.19
N MET A 326 -7.35 4.10 -7.19
CA MET A 326 -6.77 4.69 -8.39
C MET A 326 -7.67 5.80 -8.92
N LEU A 327 -7.06 6.93 -9.25
CA LEU A 327 -7.67 7.99 -10.04
C LEU A 327 -6.93 8.10 -11.37
N VAL A 328 -7.67 7.98 -12.47
CA VAL A 328 -7.16 8.18 -13.82
C VAL A 328 -8.02 9.22 -14.54
N ILE A 329 -7.38 10.16 -15.21
CA ILE A 329 -7.99 11.34 -15.84
C ILE A 329 -7.50 11.46 -17.29
N ASP A 330 -8.43 11.48 -18.22
CA ASP A 330 -8.22 11.92 -19.60
C ASP A 330 -8.80 13.32 -19.77
N ARG A 331 -7.93 14.34 -19.62
CA ARG A 331 -8.32 15.75 -19.73
C ARG A 331 -8.83 16.10 -21.13
N LEU A 332 -8.27 15.47 -22.18
CA LEU A 332 -8.66 15.73 -23.57
C LEU A 332 -10.03 15.16 -23.89
N ALA A 333 -10.33 13.96 -23.38
CA ALA A 333 -11.64 13.34 -23.55
C ALA A 333 -12.69 13.86 -22.55
N GLY A 334 -12.31 14.67 -21.56
CA GLY A 334 -13.22 15.17 -20.53
C GLY A 334 -13.76 14.05 -19.63
N ARG A 335 -12.92 13.05 -19.30
CA ARG A 335 -13.36 11.87 -18.53
C ARG A 335 -12.35 11.51 -17.45
N ALA A 336 -12.85 11.05 -16.31
CA ALA A 336 -12.05 10.45 -15.25
C ALA A 336 -12.75 9.21 -14.68
N VAL A 337 -11.96 8.29 -14.16
CA VAL A 337 -12.43 7.12 -13.42
C VAL A 337 -11.70 7.07 -12.09
N PHE A 338 -12.47 6.98 -11.01
CA PHE A 338 -11.96 6.68 -9.67
C PHE A 338 -12.42 5.29 -9.26
N VAL A 339 -11.50 4.46 -8.77
CA VAL A 339 -11.80 3.14 -8.21
C VAL A 339 -11.16 3.06 -6.82
N VAL A 340 -11.87 2.51 -5.85
CA VAL A 340 -11.33 2.17 -4.54
C VAL A 340 -11.84 0.81 -4.10
N GLY A 341 -10.97 0.01 -3.50
CA GLY A 341 -11.33 -1.25 -2.86
C GLY A 341 -10.91 -1.26 -1.40
N ASN A 342 -11.73 -1.88 -0.53
CA ASN A 342 -11.40 -2.08 0.89
C ASN A 342 -10.56 -3.37 1.10
N SER A 343 -9.61 -3.59 0.21
CA SER A 343 -8.63 -4.67 0.33
C SER A 343 -7.27 -4.27 -0.24
N THR A 344 -6.22 -5.02 0.09
CA THR A 344 -4.88 -4.83 -0.48
C THR A 344 -4.72 -5.33 -1.92
N ARG A 345 -5.79 -5.76 -2.59
CA ARG A 345 -5.76 -6.16 -4.00
C ARG A 345 -5.75 -4.91 -4.89
N PRO A 346 -4.73 -4.69 -5.75
CA PRO A 346 -4.66 -3.50 -6.59
C PRO A 346 -5.90 -3.30 -7.46
N VAL A 347 -6.34 -2.05 -7.62
CA VAL A 347 -7.53 -1.69 -8.42
C VAL A 347 -7.17 -1.06 -9.77
N ASP A 348 -5.87 -0.89 -10.03
CA ASP A 348 -5.35 -0.17 -11.17
C ASP A 348 -5.85 -0.72 -12.52
N PRO A 349 -5.81 -2.05 -12.77
CA PRO A 349 -6.29 -2.61 -14.02
C PRO A 349 -7.78 -2.35 -14.25
N VAL A 350 -8.59 -2.34 -13.18
CA VAL A 350 -10.04 -2.07 -13.25
C VAL A 350 -10.27 -0.61 -13.68
N ALA A 351 -9.57 0.34 -13.07
CA ALA A 351 -9.68 1.76 -13.40
C ALA A 351 -9.28 2.06 -14.86
N ILE A 352 -8.13 1.53 -15.30
CA ILE A 352 -7.63 1.71 -16.67
C ILE A 352 -8.59 1.10 -17.68
N ARG A 353 -9.10 -0.11 -17.42
CA ARG A 353 -10.03 -0.80 -18.33
C ARG A 353 -11.35 -0.06 -18.47
N LEU A 354 -11.90 0.46 -17.36
CA LEU A 354 -13.15 1.22 -17.40
C LEU A 354 -13.00 2.55 -18.16
N LEU A 355 -11.84 3.21 -18.05
CA LEU A 355 -11.59 4.44 -18.79
C LEU A 355 -11.34 4.19 -20.29
N THR A 356 -10.51 3.19 -20.60
CA THR A 356 -9.91 3.03 -21.94
C THR A 356 -10.53 1.93 -22.79
N GLY A 357 -11.22 0.97 -22.18
CA GLY A 357 -11.73 -0.25 -22.83
C GLY A 357 -10.68 -1.32 -23.09
N VAL A 358 -9.40 -1.10 -22.71
CA VAL A 358 -8.30 -2.06 -22.92
C VAL A 358 -7.89 -2.69 -21.59
N ALA A 359 -7.60 -3.99 -21.63
CA ALA A 359 -7.24 -4.79 -20.46
C ALA A 359 -5.90 -4.37 -19.82
N ASP A 360 -4.97 -3.88 -20.63
CA ASP A 360 -3.58 -3.65 -20.26
C ASP A 360 -3.23 -2.15 -20.35
N GLY A 361 -3.17 -1.49 -19.19
CA GLY A 361 -2.22 -0.40 -18.99
C GLY A 361 -0.85 -1.00 -18.65
N PRO A 362 0.29 -0.32 -18.92
CA PRO A 362 1.55 -0.70 -18.32
C PRO A 362 1.32 -0.72 -16.81
N GLY A 363 1.54 -1.90 -16.22
CA GLY A 363 1.34 -2.11 -14.80
C GLY A 363 2.07 -1.03 -14.02
N SER A 364 1.44 -0.55 -12.95
CA SER A 364 2.12 0.29 -11.98
C SER A 364 3.43 -0.39 -11.60
N THR A 365 4.56 0.27 -11.89
CA THR A 365 5.93 -0.20 -11.61
C THR A 365 6.26 -0.06 -10.12
N ASP A 366 5.30 -0.19 -9.22
CA ASP A 366 5.61 -0.38 -7.82
C ASP A 366 6.25 -1.75 -7.66
N VAL A 367 7.45 -1.77 -7.06
CA VAL A 367 8.22 -2.98 -6.78
C VAL A 367 7.28 -4.07 -6.28
N PRO A 368 7.32 -5.28 -6.87
CA PRO A 368 6.12 -6.07 -6.92
C PRO A 368 5.88 -6.64 -5.52
N MET A 369 4.77 -6.27 -4.89
CA MET A 369 4.15 -7.14 -3.88
C MET A 369 4.16 -8.61 -4.34
N PRO A 370 4.03 -8.95 -5.65
CA PRO A 370 4.31 -10.30 -6.14
C PRO A 370 5.74 -10.82 -5.88
N VAL A 371 6.80 -10.02 -5.96
CA VAL A 371 8.19 -10.45 -5.72
C VAL A 371 8.45 -10.67 -4.23
N ILE A 372 7.96 -9.79 -3.37
CA ILE A 372 8.09 -9.98 -1.91
C ILE A 372 7.25 -11.19 -1.48
N ALA A 373 6.02 -11.33 -1.99
CA ALA A 373 5.18 -12.49 -1.69
C ALA A 373 5.73 -13.79 -2.29
N LEU A 374 6.34 -13.75 -3.47
CA LEU A 374 7.04 -14.89 -4.09
C LEU A 374 8.30 -15.25 -3.33
N ALA A 375 9.09 -14.25 -2.89
CA ALA A 375 10.27 -14.46 -2.06
C ALA A 375 9.88 -15.05 -0.69
N ALA A 376 8.86 -14.50 -0.04
CA ALA A 376 8.33 -15.02 1.23
C ALA A 376 7.78 -16.44 1.07
N THR A 377 7.05 -16.72 -0.02
CA THR A 377 6.59 -18.07 -0.37
C THR A 377 7.76 -19.00 -0.60
N THR A 378 8.78 -18.58 -1.36
CA THR A 378 9.97 -19.38 -1.65
C THR A 378 10.73 -19.69 -0.36
N VAL A 379 10.97 -18.69 0.48
CA VAL A 379 11.62 -18.85 1.80
C VAL A 379 10.82 -19.82 2.66
N ALA A 380 9.50 -19.67 2.74
CA ALA A 380 8.66 -20.57 3.51
C ALA A 380 8.70 -22.02 2.98
N LEU A 381 8.60 -22.22 1.67
CA LEU A 381 8.66 -23.55 1.06
C LEU A 381 10.04 -24.19 1.25
N VAL A 382 11.13 -23.42 1.13
CA VAL A 382 12.49 -23.88 1.42
C VAL A 382 12.66 -24.26 2.89
N LEU A 383 12.11 -23.47 3.82
CA LEU A 383 12.11 -23.80 5.25
C LEU A 383 11.37 -25.10 5.52
N ILE A 384 10.21 -25.31 4.90
CA ILE A 384 9.38 -26.50 5.09
C ILE A 384 10.04 -27.74 4.46
N ALA A 385 10.50 -27.65 3.21
CA ALA A 385 11.18 -28.76 2.53
C ALA A 385 12.51 -29.12 3.22
N GLY A 386 13.30 -28.10 3.58
CA GLY A 386 14.55 -28.24 4.33
C GLY A 386 14.32 -28.85 5.71
N ALA A 387 13.26 -28.45 6.41
CA ALA A 387 12.85 -29.05 7.67
C ALA A 387 12.44 -30.52 7.51
N GLY A 388 11.66 -30.86 6.49
CA GLY A 388 11.29 -32.26 6.18
C GLY A 388 12.50 -33.14 5.94
N PHE A 389 13.45 -32.68 5.12
CA PHE A 389 14.70 -33.38 4.86
C PHE A 389 15.58 -33.49 6.12
N ALA A 390 15.70 -32.42 6.90
CA ALA A 390 16.44 -32.40 8.15
C ALA A 390 15.84 -33.37 9.18
N ALA A 391 14.50 -33.44 9.30
CA ALA A 391 13.80 -34.39 10.15
C ALA A 391 14.05 -35.84 9.71
N TYR A 392 14.05 -36.08 8.40
CA TYR A 392 14.34 -37.41 7.84
C TYR A 392 15.77 -37.88 8.15
N ARG A 393 16.76 -36.99 8.01
CA ARG A 393 18.18 -37.28 8.29
C ARG A 393 18.59 -37.11 9.76
N ALA A 394 17.68 -36.68 10.63
CA ALA A 394 18.01 -36.37 12.01
C ALA A 394 18.51 -37.61 12.76
N ARG A 395 19.70 -37.45 13.36
CA ARG A 395 20.35 -38.44 14.21
C ARG A 395 20.13 -38.16 15.69
N THR A 396 19.74 -36.93 16.05
CA THR A 396 19.53 -36.49 17.44
C THR A 396 18.14 -35.91 17.67
N ARG A 397 17.70 -35.91 18.93
CA ARG A 397 16.44 -35.26 19.35
C ARG A 397 16.41 -33.77 19.02
N LEU A 398 17.53 -33.09 19.23
CA LEU A 398 17.65 -31.65 18.98
C LEU A 398 17.50 -31.29 17.50
N GLN A 399 17.99 -32.15 16.60
CA GLN A 399 17.77 -31.98 15.15
C GLN A 399 16.30 -32.13 14.78
N LEU A 400 15.58 -33.10 15.37
CA LEU A 400 14.14 -33.26 15.17
C LEU A 400 13.37 -32.04 15.70
N VAL A 401 13.68 -31.55 16.90
CA VAL A 401 13.03 -30.36 17.48
C VAL A 401 13.24 -29.14 16.59
N ARG A 402 14.47 -28.90 16.11
CA ARG A 402 14.78 -27.79 15.19
C ARG A 402 14.04 -27.91 13.87
N ALA A 403 13.99 -29.11 13.29
CA ALA A 403 13.26 -29.36 12.05
C ALA A 403 11.76 -29.07 12.22
N THR A 404 11.14 -29.60 13.29
CA THR A 404 9.73 -29.31 13.60
C THR A 404 9.48 -27.81 13.81
N ALA A 405 10.33 -27.13 14.57
CA ALA A 405 10.22 -25.69 14.79
C ALA A 405 10.36 -24.89 13.49
N GLY A 406 11.30 -25.26 12.62
CA GLY A 406 11.49 -24.63 11.31
C GLY A 406 10.30 -24.85 10.36
N ALA A 407 9.71 -26.05 10.35
CA ALA A 407 8.53 -26.34 9.55
C ALA A 407 7.31 -25.51 10.01
N LEU A 408 7.11 -25.38 11.33
CA LEU A 408 6.04 -24.56 11.90
C LEU A 408 6.26 -23.07 11.59
N LEU A 409 7.49 -22.56 11.74
CA LEU A 409 7.83 -21.18 11.38
C LEU A 409 7.58 -20.92 9.89
N GLY A 410 8.02 -21.82 9.01
CA GLY A 410 7.79 -21.72 7.57
C GLY A 410 6.29 -21.67 7.23
N LEU A 411 5.48 -22.55 7.84
CA LEU A 411 4.03 -22.54 7.63
C LEU A 411 3.38 -21.26 8.14
N SER A 412 3.77 -20.76 9.31
CA SER A 412 3.27 -19.50 9.88
C SER A 412 3.64 -18.29 9.03
N LEU A 413 4.90 -18.19 8.58
CA LEU A 413 5.35 -17.11 7.69
C LEU A 413 4.57 -17.12 6.38
N TRP A 414 4.36 -18.29 5.79
CA TRP A 414 3.59 -18.38 4.56
C TRP A 414 2.13 -17.99 4.77
N ARG A 415 1.50 -18.43 5.87
CA ARG A 415 0.13 -18.03 6.22
C ARG A 415 -0.05 -16.52 6.19
N VAL A 416 0.94 -15.79 6.68
CA VAL A 416 0.87 -14.34 6.82
C VAL A 416 1.29 -13.60 5.55
N ALA A 417 2.38 -14.04 4.90
CA ALA A 417 3.01 -13.33 3.78
C ALA A 417 2.70 -13.96 2.40
N GLY A 418 1.85 -14.99 2.37
CA GLY A 418 1.50 -15.71 1.15
C GLY A 418 0.67 -14.85 0.17
N PRO A 419 0.84 -15.04 -1.15
CA PRO A 419 0.10 -14.33 -2.18
C PRO A 419 -1.31 -14.91 -2.33
N TRP A 420 -2.18 -14.71 -1.34
CA TRP A 420 -3.48 -15.38 -1.24
C TRP A 420 -4.53 -14.93 -2.28
N ASP A 421 -4.20 -13.91 -3.07
CA ASP A 421 -4.91 -13.48 -4.26
C ASP A 421 -4.52 -14.28 -5.52
N HIS A 422 -3.36 -14.96 -5.53
CA HIS A 422 -2.89 -15.77 -6.66
C HIS A 422 -2.78 -17.27 -6.33
N ALA A 423 -2.44 -17.60 -5.08
CA ALA A 423 -2.21 -18.96 -4.62
C ALA A 423 -3.53 -19.74 -4.46
N PRO A 424 -3.66 -20.94 -5.04
CA PRO A 424 -4.82 -21.80 -4.81
C PRO A 424 -4.89 -22.27 -3.36
N GLY A 425 -6.09 -22.27 -2.75
CA GLY A 425 -6.29 -22.81 -1.39
C GLY A 425 -5.86 -24.28 -1.24
N LEU A 426 -5.86 -25.07 -2.32
CA LEU A 426 -5.33 -26.43 -2.34
C LEU A 426 -3.83 -26.49 -2.02
N LEU A 427 -3.04 -25.50 -2.45
CA LEU A 427 -1.62 -25.44 -2.15
C LEU A 427 -1.39 -25.31 -0.65
N TRP A 428 -2.24 -24.55 0.06
CA TRP A 428 -2.21 -24.45 1.52
C TRP A 428 -2.36 -25.82 2.18
N ILE A 429 -3.35 -26.60 1.75
CA ILE A 429 -3.64 -27.94 2.29
C ILE A 429 -2.43 -28.87 2.10
N LEU A 430 -1.81 -28.87 0.90
CA LEU A 430 -0.67 -29.72 0.59
C LEU A 430 0.54 -29.39 1.47
N VAL A 431 0.88 -28.11 1.60
CA VAL A 431 2.03 -27.67 2.40
C VAL A 431 1.77 -27.86 3.89
N ALA A 432 0.55 -27.59 4.37
CA ALA A 432 0.16 -27.88 5.75
C ALA A 432 0.25 -29.38 6.06
N ALA A 433 -0.15 -30.25 5.12
CA ALA A 433 0.01 -31.70 5.25
C ALA A 433 1.48 -32.13 5.29
N ALA A 434 2.35 -31.54 4.45
CA ALA A 434 3.80 -31.79 4.50
C ALA A 434 4.43 -31.34 5.83
N THR A 435 4.03 -30.20 6.36
CA THR A 435 4.43 -29.72 7.69
C THR A 435 3.94 -30.67 8.78
N ALA A 436 2.68 -31.11 8.74
CA ALA A 436 2.15 -32.09 9.70
C ALA A 436 2.90 -33.44 9.62
N ALA A 437 3.25 -33.91 8.43
CA ALA A 437 4.05 -35.11 8.26
C ALA A 437 5.45 -34.95 8.90
N THR A 438 6.08 -33.78 8.74
CA THR A 438 7.37 -33.46 9.37
C THR A 438 7.26 -33.47 10.91
N VAL A 439 6.21 -32.86 11.47
CA VAL A 439 5.93 -32.85 12.91
C VAL A 439 5.73 -34.28 13.43
N MET A 440 4.91 -35.08 12.74
CA MET A 440 4.63 -36.48 13.11
C MET A 440 5.87 -37.35 13.06
N LEU A 441 6.72 -37.18 12.04
CA LEU A 441 8.00 -37.88 11.92
C LEU A 441 8.96 -37.47 13.06
N GLY A 442 8.92 -36.20 13.45
CA GLY A 442 9.55 -35.66 14.66
C GLY A 442 9.10 -36.42 15.92
N ILE A 443 7.79 -36.45 16.19
CA ILE A 443 7.19 -37.09 17.36
C ILE A 443 7.51 -38.60 17.40
N ALA A 444 7.37 -39.29 16.28
CA ALA A 444 7.61 -40.73 16.19
C ALA A 444 9.08 -41.09 16.47
N ARG A 445 10.02 -40.28 15.98
CA ARG A 445 11.45 -40.59 16.09
C ARG A 445 12.11 -40.02 17.34
N VAL A 446 11.56 -38.97 17.97
CA VAL A 446 12.23 -38.26 19.09
C VAL A 446 12.55 -39.20 20.25
N ARG A 447 11.68 -40.16 20.57
CA ARG A 447 11.91 -41.10 21.68
C ARG A 447 13.08 -42.04 21.41
N THR A 448 13.27 -42.43 20.15
CA THR A 448 14.29 -43.40 19.69
C THR A 448 15.68 -42.78 19.42
N ARG A 449 15.79 -41.45 19.35
CA ARG A 449 17.06 -40.77 19.07
C ARG A 449 17.77 -40.34 20.35
N PRO A 450 19.12 -40.35 20.38
CA PRO A 450 19.89 -39.82 21.49
C PRO A 450 19.86 -38.29 21.54
N TRP A 451 20.17 -37.73 22.71
CA TRP A 451 20.35 -36.28 22.93
C TRP A 451 21.73 -35.75 22.51
N HIS A 452 22.66 -36.59 22.03
CA HIS A 452 24.09 -36.28 21.91
C HIS A 452 24.44 -34.91 21.30
N ARG A 453 25.43 -34.25 21.92
CA ARG A 453 25.88 -32.87 21.70
C ARG A 453 26.82 -32.77 20.48
N PRO A 454 26.57 -31.87 19.51
CA PRO A 454 27.67 -31.11 18.93
C PRO A 454 28.06 -30.00 19.91
N ARG A 455 29.28 -29.47 19.80
CA ARG A 455 29.82 -28.30 20.56
C ARG A 455 28.91 -27.03 20.54
N LEU A 456 27.78 -27.08 19.85
CA LEU A 456 26.82 -26.00 19.58
C LEU A 456 25.39 -26.31 20.05
N ALA A 457 25.22 -27.20 21.05
CA ALA A 457 23.89 -27.59 21.56
C ALA A 457 23.08 -26.39 22.11
N ALA A 458 23.74 -25.44 22.78
CA ALA A 458 23.10 -24.21 23.27
C ALA A 458 22.56 -23.34 22.11
N LEU A 459 23.37 -23.11 21.07
CA LEU A 459 22.95 -22.38 19.86
C LEU A 459 21.81 -23.09 19.11
N SER A 460 21.82 -24.42 19.14
CA SER A 460 20.78 -25.23 18.51
C SER A 460 19.44 -25.15 19.26
N TRP A 461 19.47 -25.14 20.59
CA TRP A 461 18.30 -24.90 21.43
C TRP A 461 17.81 -23.46 21.30
N ALA A 462 18.71 -22.48 21.34
CA ALA A 462 18.39 -21.08 21.12
C ALA A 462 17.68 -20.89 19.77
N GLY A 463 18.20 -21.49 18.68
CA GLY A 463 17.54 -21.44 17.38
C GLY A 463 16.15 -22.10 17.34
N ALA A 464 15.95 -23.23 18.03
CA ALA A 464 14.64 -23.88 18.13
C ALA A 464 13.63 -23.04 18.93
N VAL A 465 14.06 -22.50 20.08
CA VAL A 465 13.24 -21.64 20.92
C VAL A 465 12.88 -20.35 20.18
N LEU A 466 13.84 -19.72 19.50
CA LEU A 466 13.59 -18.55 18.66
C LEU A 466 12.61 -18.85 17.54
N ALA A 467 12.75 -19.99 16.85
CA ALA A 467 11.82 -20.37 15.79
C ALA A 467 10.40 -20.63 16.31
N LEU A 468 10.25 -21.29 17.46
CA LEU A 468 8.94 -21.51 18.09
C LEU A 468 8.34 -20.20 18.63
N ALA A 469 9.14 -19.34 19.24
CA ALA A 469 8.71 -18.03 19.70
C ALA A 469 8.28 -17.14 18.54
N ALA A 470 9.04 -17.13 17.44
CA ALA A 470 8.66 -16.43 16.21
C ALA A 470 7.39 -17.01 15.60
N ALA A 471 7.25 -18.33 15.51
CA ALA A 471 6.03 -18.98 15.02
C ALA A 471 4.81 -18.64 15.90
N GLY A 472 4.98 -18.65 17.23
CA GLY A 472 3.95 -18.26 18.19
C GLY A 472 3.55 -16.80 18.07
N LEU A 473 4.51 -15.89 17.93
CA LEU A 473 4.28 -14.46 17.73
C LEU A 473 3.52 -14.17 16.43
N VAL A 474 3.95 -14.80 15.32
CA VAL A 474 3.29 -14.65 14.01
C VAL A 474 1.84 -15.17 14.06
N LEU A 475 1.59 -16.26 14.82
CA LEU A 475 0.24 -16.82 14.98
C LEU A 475 -0.63 -16.01 15.94
N SER A 476 -0.11 -15.52 17.06
CA SER A 476 -0.88 -14.71 18.02
C SER A 476 -1.29 -13.37 17.44
N MET A 477 -0.45 -12.77 16.59
CA MET A 477 -0.76 -11.55 15.85
C MET A 477 -1.77 -11.77 14.70
N GLY A 478 -2.07 -13.02 14.34
CA GLY A 478 -3.06 -13.38 13.33
C GLY A 478 -4.46 -13.73 13.86
N LEU A 479 -4.68 -13.67 15.17
CA LEU A 479 -5.97 -13.98 15.82
C LEU A 479 -6.88 -12.75 16.02
N HIS A 480 -6.44 -11.56 15.59
CA HIS A 480 -7.16 -10.30 15.75
C HIS A 480 -7.63 -9.72 14.42
#